data_AF-A0A2E5DYG0-F1
#
_entry.id   AF-A0A2E5DYG0-F1
#
_cell.length_a   1.000
_cell.length_b   1.000
_cell.length_c   1.000
_cell.angle_alpha   90.00
_cell.angle_beta   90.00
_cell.angle_gamma   90.00
#
_symmetry.space_group_name_H-M   'P 1'
#
loop_
_entity.id
_entity.type
_entity.pdbx_description
1 polymer ?
#
loop_
_entity_poly.entity_id
_entity_poly.type
_entity_poly.pdbx_seq_one_letter_code
_entity_poly.pdbx_strand_id
1 'polypeptide(L)'
;MTPAITTSMSKVPTPEIAMDQGFASALGRVSAISSEGKVKQAAEQLVATALVQPILASMTRTPFREGPFAPGPVEKRFMPLLHRHLSDRIVSSSNFGLVKALTDQLTPRPTVEVTA
;
A
#
# COMPACT_ATOMS: atom_id res chain seq x y z
N MET A 1 -6.70 -49.48 46.33
CA MET A 1 -6.73 -49.51 44.86
C MET A 1 -7.52 -48.29 44.39
N THR A 2 -6.82 -47.25 43.94
CA THR A 2 -7.40 -46.02 43.37
C THR A 2 -6.46 -45.58 42.23
N PRO A 3 -6.96 -45.35 41.00
CA PRO A 3 -6.10 -45.23 39.81
C PRO A 3 -5.49 -43.82 39.64
N ALA A 4 -4.27 -43.80 39.09
CA ALA A 4 -3.55 -42.62 38.66
C ALA A 4 -4.18 -41.99 37.41
N ILE A 5 -4.39 -40.67 37.44
CA ILE A 5 -4.81 -39.88 36.28
C ILE A 5 -3.55 -39.50 35.51
N THR A 6 -3.31 -40.17 34.39
CA THR A 6 -2.30 -39.78 33.40
C THR A 6 -2.86 -38.64 32.56
N THR A 7 -2.42 -37.42 32.83
CA THR A 7 -2.63 -36.27 31.93
C THR A 7 -1.65 -36.38 30.77
N SER A 8 -2.12 -36.94 29.65
CA SER A 8 -1.42 -36.85 28.36
C SER A 8 -1.47 -35.39 27.89
N MET A 9 -0.35 -34.68 27.99
CA MET A 9 -0.19 -33.38 27.31
C MET A 9 -0.31 -33.57 25.81
N SER A 10 -1.44 -33.11 25.27
CA SER A 10 -1.66 -32.97 23.83
C SER A 10 -0.59 -32.06 23.25
N LYS A 11 0.14 -32.59 22.27
CA LYS A 11 1.16 -31.92 21.47
C LYS A 11 0.60 -30.60 20.93
N VAL A 12 1.19 -29.48 21.37
CA VAL A 12 0.93 -28.16 20.79
C VAL A 12 1.27 -28.24 19.29
N PRO A 13 0.33 -27.98 18.38
CA PRO A 13 0.66 -27.90 16.98
C PRO A 13 1.53 -26.66 16.78
N THR A 14 2.82 -26.88 16.50
CA THR A 14 3.71 -25.88 15.91
C THR A 14 2.98 -25.27 14.71
N PRO A 15 2.83 -23.93 14.61
CA PRO A 15 2.33 -23.33 13.39
C PRO A 15 3.40 -23.53 12.32
N GLU A 16 3.27 -24.62 11.56
CA GLU A 16 3.92 -24.75 10.27
C GLU A 16 3.43 -23.57 9.43
N ILE A 17 4.31 -22.62 9.13
CA ILE A 17 4.03 -21.49 8.25
C ILE A 17 3.92 -22.08 6.84
N ALA A 18 2.81 -22.76 6.57
CA ALA A 18 2.42 -23.17 5.23
C ALA A 18 2.21 -21.88 4.45
N MET A 19 3.12 -21.59 3.53
CA MET A 19 3.04 -20.45 2.64
C MET A 19 1.75 -20.59 1.83
N ASP A 20 0.73 -19.83 2.22
CA ASP A 20 -0.63 -19.94 1.70
C ASP A 20 -0.61 -19.73 0.17
N GLN A 21 -1.22 -20.65 -0.59
CA GLN A 21 -1.24 -20.60 -2.06
C GLN A 21 -1.88 -19.31 -2.58
N GLY A 22 -2.74 -18.68 -1.78
CA GLY A 22 -3.29 -17.36 -2.04
C GLY A 22 -2.24 -16.27 -2.10
N PHE A 23 -1.24 -16.30 -1.21
CA PHE A 23 -0.14 -15.34 -1.19
C PHE A 23 0.82 -15.54 -2.37
N ALA A 24 1.18 -16.80 -2.67
CA ALA A 24 2.00 -17.13 -3.84
C ALA A 24 1.34 -16.63 -5.15
N SER A 25 0.03 -16.81 -5.28
CA SER A 25 -0.76 -16.31 -6.41
C SER A 25 -0.81 -14.78 -6.46
N ALA A 26 -0.85 -14.10 -5.31
CA ALA A 26 -0.76 -12.64 -5.25
C ALA A 26 0.60 -12.12 -5.71
N LEU A 27 1.70 -12.76 -5.27
CA LEU A 27 3.05 -12.43 -5.72
C LEU A 27 3.24 -12.69 -7.23
N GLY A 28 2.70 -13.79 -7.73
CA GLY A 28 2.73 -14.11 -9.17
C GLY A 28 2.08 -13.03 -10.02
N ARG A 29 0.94 -12.48 -9.58
CA ARG A 29 0.26 -11.37 -10.27
C ARG A 29 1.08 -10.09 -10.29
N VAL A 30 1.78 -9.77 -9.19
CA VAL A 30 2.67 -8.59 -9.13
C VAL A 30 3.90 -8.77 -10.03
N SER A 31 4.45 -9.98 -10.10
CA SER A 31 5.58 -10.30 -10.98
C SER A 31 5.23 -10.15 -12.47
N ALA A 32 4.00 -10.50 -12.85
CA ALA A 32 3.49 -10.43 -14.22
C ALA A 32 3.21 -9.01 -14.74
N ILE A 33 3.36 -7.97 -13.91
CA ILE A 33 3.19 -6.57 -14.34
C ILE A 33 4.29 -6.22 -15.35
N SER A 34 3.91 -5.68 -16.50
CA SER A 34 4.84 -5.22 -17.54
C SER A 34 5.79 -4.13 -17.01
N SER A 35 6.93 -3.93 -17.67
CA SER A 35 7.86 -2.85 -17.31
C SER A 35 7.14 -1.49 -17.28
N GLU A 36 6.31 -1.21 -18.29
CA GLU A 36 5.47 -0.03 -18.35
C GLU A 36 4.47 0.05 -17.18
N GLY A 37 3.83 -1.06 -16.81
CA GLY A 37 2.93 -1.12 -15.66
C GLY A 37 3.63 -0.80 -14.33
N LYS A 38 4.88 -1.24 -14.16
CA LYS A 38 5.71 -0.92 -12.98
C LYS A 38 6.06 0.56 -12.94
N VAL A 39 6.43 1.14 -14.09
CA VAL A 39 6.74 2.57 -14.20
C VAL A 39 5.50 3.42 -13.88
N LYS A 40 4.34 3.06 -14.44
CA LYS A 40 3.07 3.73 -14.14
C LYS A 40 2.73 3.67 -12.65
N GLN A 41 2.85 2.49 -12.03
CA GLN A 41 2.57 2.33 -10.60
C GLN A 41 3.51 3.17 -9.73
N ALA A 42 4.80 3.26 -10.09
CA ALA A 42 5.76 4.11 -9.40
C ALA A 42 5.40 5.60 -9.55
N ALA A 43 5.00 6.02 -10.76
CA ALA A 43 4.52 7.39 -11.01
C ALA A 43 3.26 7.72 -10.19
N GLU A 44 2.29 6.79 -10.10
CA GLU A 44 1.09 6.95 -9.28
C GLU A 44 1.45 7.13 -7.79
N GLN A 45 2.34 6.29 -7.25
CA GLN A 45 2.79 6.39 -5.86
C GLN A 45 3.50 7.70 -5.57
N LEU A 46 4.31 8.19 -6.52
CA LEU A 46 5.00 9.47 -6.38
C LEU A 46 3.99 10.62 -6.31
N VAL A 47 3.01 10.65 -7.23
CA VAL A 47 1.96 11.68 -7.23
C VAL A 47 1.10 11.60 -5.96
N ALA A 48 0.75 10.39 -5.51
CA ALA A 48 -0.04 10.19 -4.29
C ALA A 48 0.70 10.77 -3.07
N THR A 49 2.00 10.48 -2.94
CA THR A 49 2.79 10.86 -1.77
C THR A 49 3.22 12.34 -1.81
N ALA A 50 3.61 12.85 -2.98
CA ALA A 50 4.18 14.20 -3.11
C ALA A 50 3.12 15.30 -3.31
N LEU A 51 1.96 14.97 -3.90
CA LEU A 51 0.91 15.95 -4.22
C LEU A 51 -0.33 15.77 -3.35
N VAL A 52 -0.93 14.59 -3.36
CA VAL A 52 -2.26 14.38 -2.77
C VAL A 52 -2.21 14.29 -1.25
N GLN A 53 -1.27 13.51 -0.71
CA GLN A 53 -1.14 13.29 0.73
C GLN A 53 -0.91 14.60 1.52
N PRO A 54 -0.07 15.56 1.08
CA PRO A 54 0.07 16.85 1.75
C PRO A 54 -1.22 17.69 1.76
N ILE A 55 -2.04 17.63 0.71
CA ILE A 55 -3.33 18.33 0.64
C ILE A 55 -4.30 17.74 1.67
N LEU A 56 -4.39 16.41 1.76
CA LEU A 56 -5.23 15.77 2.78
C LEU A 56 -4.73 16.09 4.19
N ALA A 57 -3.41 16.09 4.39
CA ALA A 57 -2.81 16.48 5.66
C ALA A 57 -3.14 17.92 6.05
N SER A 58 -3.13 18.87 5.11
CA SER A 58 -3.44 20.28 5.40
C SER A 58 -4.91 20.48 5.75
N MET A 59 -5.84 19.76 5.12
CA MET A 59 -7.27 19.78 5.47
C MET A 59 -7.51 19.40 6.94
N THR A 60 -6.76 18.44 7.45
CA THR A 60 -6.85 18.07 8.88
C THR A 60 -6.22 19.09 9.82
N ARG A 61 -5.38 20.02 9.35
CA ARG A 61 -4.75 21.04 10.21
C ARG A 61 -5.59 22.32 10.35
N THR A 62 -6.79 22.33 9.80
CA THR A 62 -7.67 23.51 9.78
C THR A 62 -8.09 23.95 11.20
N PRO A 63 -8.36 25.25 11.40
CA PRO A 63 -8.70 25.82 12.72
C PRO A 63 -10.08 25.39 13.23
N PHE A 64 -10.91 24.76 12.40
CA PHE A 64 -12.25 24.26 12.77
C PHE A 64 -12.22 22.96 13.60
N ARG A 65 -11.12 22.70 14.32
CA ARG A 65 -10.89 21.47 15.11
C ARG A 65 -11.36 21.57 16.55
N GLU A 66 -12.00 22.66 16.93
CA GLU A 66 -12.50 22.86 18.29
C GLU A 66 -13.98 22.46 18.38
N GLY A 67 -14.31 21.56 19.30
CA GLY A 67 -15.69 21.11 19.53
C GLY A 67 -15.83 19.61 19.85
N PRO A 68 -17.06 19.11 20.01
CA PRO A 68 -17.34 17.70 20.34
C PRO A 68 -16.90 16.70 19.26
N PHE A 69 -16.59 17.19 18.05
CA PHE A 69 -16.08 16.41 16.92
C PHE A 69 -14.58 16.64 16.66
N ALA A 70 -13.85 17.18 17.65
CA ALA A 70 -12.40 17.29 17.57
C ALA A 70 -11.76 15.89 17.40
N PRO A 71 -10.74 15.74 16.55
CA PRO A 71 -10.16 14.44 16.29
C PRO A 71 -9.55 13.82 17.56
N GLY A 72 -10.04 12.62 17.88
CA GLY A 72 -9.64 11.88 19.08
C GLY A 72 -8.21 11.32 19.00
N PRO A 73 -7.68 10.76 20.10
CA PRO A 73 -6.35 10.15 20.14
C PRO A 73 -6.16 9.03 19.12
N VAL A 74 -7.22 8.24 18.88
CA VAL A 74 -7.25 7.16 17.88
C VAL A 74 -7.14 7.76 16.48
N GLU A 75 -8.00 8.72 16.16
CA GLU A 75 -8.02 9.36 14.85
C GLU A 75 -6.67 10.00 14.50
N LYS A 76 -6.02 10.69 15.44
CA LYS A 76 -4.68 11.25 15.23
C LYS A 76 -3.62 10.20 14.84
N ARG A 77 -3.73 8.97 15.35
CA ARG A 77 -2.80 7.87 15.03
C ARG A 77 -3.10 7.22 13.69
N PHE A 78 -4.38 7.06 13.35
CA PHE A 78 -4.81 6.37 12.13
C PHE A 78 -4.97 7.29 10.93
N MET A 79 -5.10 8.61 11.12
CA MET A 79 -5.24 9.59 10.05
C MET A 79 -4.12 9.52 8.99
N PRO A 80 -2.83 9.38 9.34
CA PRO A 80 -1.78 9.22 8.35
C PRO A 80 -1.96 7.98 7.46
N LEU A 81 -2.44 6.87 8.03
CA LEU A 81 -2.72 5.63 7.29
C LEU A 81 -3.91 5.81 6.36
N LEU A 82 -4.98 6.45 6.86
CA LEU A 82 -6.14 6.79 6.06
C LEU A 82 -5.77 7.71 4.90
N HIS A 83 -4.99 8.77 5.16
CA HIS A 83 -4.54 9.70 4.12
C HIS A 83 -3.72 9.00 3.05
N ARG A 84 -2.85 8.06 3.42
CA ARG A 84 -2.10 7.29 2.43
C ARG A 84 -3.02 6.47 1.55
N HIS A 85 -3.93 5.70 2.15
CA HIS A 85 -4.88 4.89 1.39
C HIS A 85 -5.78 5.73 0.48
N LEU A 86 -6.30 6.85 0.98
CA LEU A 86 -7.10 7.78 0.19
C LEU A 86 -6.29 8.40 -0.95
N SER A 87 -5.04 8.77 -0.71
CA SER A 87 -4.17 9.34 -1.74
C SER A 87 -3.95 8.36 -2.89
N ASP A 88 -3.62 7.10 -2.57
CA ASP A 88 -3.46 6.04 -3.57
C ASP A 88 -4.76 5.81 -4.37
N ARG A 89 -5.92 5.87 -3.69
CA ARG A 89 -7.23 5.69 -4.32
C ARG A 89 -7.62 6.85 -5.22
N ILE A 90 -7.34 8.09 -4.79
CA ILE A 90 -7.60 9.31 -5.58
C ILE A 90 -6.77 9.29 -6.86
N VAL A 91 -5.48 8.96 -6.76
CA VAL A 91 -4.58 8.91 -7.93
C VAL A 91 -4.99 7.85 -8.93
N SER A 92 -5.31 6.64 -8.44
CA SER A 92 -5.75 5.54 -9.31
C SER A 92 -7.12 5.79 -9.96
N SER A 93 -8.03 6.53 -9.32
CA SER A 93 -9.37 6.79 -9.88
C SER A 93 -9.44 7.99 -10.82
N SER A 94 -8.62 9.02 -10.59
CA SER A 94 -8.82 10.35 -11.22
C SER A 94 -8.01 10.57 -12.51
N ASN A 95 -7.34 9.54 -13.05
CA ASN A 95 -6.56 9.61 -14.30
C ASN A 95 -5.73 10.90 -14.44
N PHE A 96 -4.89 11.18 -13.45
CA PHE A 96 -4.08 12.40 -13.44
C PHE A 96 -3.17 12.48 -14.68
N GLY A 97 -3.26 13.57 -15.44
CA GLY A 97 -2.36 13.84 -16.56
C GLY A 97 -0.88 13.85 -16.16
N LEU A 98 -0.58 14.24 -14.91
CA LEU A 98 0.76 14.17 -14.33
C LEU A 98 1.29 12.74 -14.26
N VAL A 99 0.47 11.75 -13.91
CA VAL A 99 0.90 10.34 -13.88
C VAL A 99 1.33 9.89 -15.26
N LYS A 100 0.55 10.27 -16.29
CA LYS A 100 0.91 9.97 -17.69
C LYS A 100 2.23 10.64 -18.07
N ALA A 101 2.37 11.94 -17.81
CA ALA A 101 3.60 12.68 -18.12
C ALA A 101 4.84 12.08 -17.41
N LEU A 102 4.70 11.69 -16.14
CA LEU A 102 5.76 11.00 -15.40
C LEU A 102 6.06 9.62 -15.97
N THR A 103 5.03 8.86 -16.35
CA THR A 103 5.22 7.53 -16.95
C THR A 103 5.98 7.66 -18.27
N ASP A 104 5.61 8.62 -19.11
CA ASP A 104 6.29 8.89 -20.38
C ASP A 104 7.75 9.33 -20.17
N GLN A 105 8.05 10.10 -19.10
CA GLN A 105 9.41 10.52 -18.75
C GLN A 105 10.27 9.42 -18.13
N LEU A 106 9.66 8.55 -17.32
CA LEU A 106 10.35 7.47 -16.60
C LEU A 106 10.48 6.20 -17.43
N THR A 107 9.72 6.08 -18.53
CA THR A 107 9.86 4.98 -19.47
C THR A 107 11.24 5.08 -20.12
N PRO A 108 12.12 4.08 -19.94
CA PRO A 108 13.47 4.13 -20.48
C PRO A 108 13.39 4.24 -22.00
N ARG A 109 14.00 5.29 -22.55
CA ARG A 109 14.15 5.45 -23.99
C ARG A 109 15.10 4.35 -24.47
N PRO A 110 14.73 3.49 -25.42
CA PRO A 110 15.68 2.54 -25.98
C PRO A 110 16.79 3.34 -26.66
N THR A 111 18.01 3.21 -26.15
CA THR A 111 19.21 3.72 -26.81
C THR A 111 19.33 2.97 -28.12
N VAL A 112 18.97 3.63 -29.22
CA VAL A 112 19.15 3.07 -30.56
C VAL A 112 20.64 3.12 -30.85
N GLU A 113 21.32 1.98 -30.77
CA GLU A 113 22.67 1.86 -31.30
C GLU A 113 22.58 1.99 -32.82
N VAL A 114 23.02 3.14 -33.32
CA VAL A 114 23.14 3.39 -34.75
C VAL A 114 24.35 2.62 -35.23
N THR A 115 24.12 1.44 -35.81
CA THR A 115 25.14 0.70 -36.55
C THR A 115 25.49 1.50 -37.80
N ALA A 116 26.70 2.07 -37.81
CA ALA A 116 27.31 2.74 -38.96
C ALA A 116 28.02 1.74 -39.87
#